data_AF-A0A392VCA1-F1
#
_entry.id   AF-A0A392VCA1-F1
#
_cell.length_a   1.000
_cell.length_b   1.000
_cell.length_c   1.000
_cell.angle_alpha   90.00
_cell.angle_beta   90.00
_cell.angle_gamma   90.00
#
_symmetry.space_group_name_H-M   'P 1'
#
loop_
_entity.id
_entity.type
_entity.pdbx_description
1 polymer ?
#
loop_
_entity_poly.entity_id
_entity_poly.type
_entity_poly.pdbx_seq_one_letter_code
_entity_poly.pdbx_strand_id
1 'polypeptide(L)' 'MNFKQHDTETQCEAYERFKLLKRRCPNHNMDIMELMQIFTGGMRIQHRMHLDASAGGSINSK' A
#
# COMPACT_ATOMS: atom_id res chain seq x y z
N MET A 1 11.03 -5.82 -2.99
CA MET A 1 10.50 -5.03 -1.85
C MET A 1 9.42 -5.86 -1.16
N ASN A 2 9.54 -6.21 0.13
CA ASN A 2 8.56 -7.07 0.82
C ASN A 2 7.79 -6.26 1.87
N PHE A 3 6.75 -5.55 1.44
CA PHE A 3 5.92 -4.71 2.30
C PHE A 3 4.67 -5.46 2.77
N LYS A 4 4.38 -5.39 4.06
CA LYS A 4 3.14 -5.87 4.69
C LYS A 4 2.75 -4.90 5.79
N GLN A 5 1.51 -4.42 5.78
CA GLN A 5 0.96 -3.61 6.86
C GLN A 5 0.81 -4.45 8.12
N HIS A 6 1.21 -3.91 9.28
CA HIS A 6 1.05 -4.60 10.57
C HIS A 6 -0.38 -4.42 11.11
N ASP A 7 -0.80 -5.30 12.02
CA ASP A 7 -2.16 -5.30 12.56
C ASP A 7 -2.49 -4.03 13.36
N THR A 8 -1.49 -3.43 13.99
CA THR A 8 -1.61 -2.24 14.83
C THR A 8 -1.35 -0.94 14.07
N GLU A 9 -0.89 -0.99 12.81
CA GLU A 9 -0.56 0.20 12.03
C GLU A 9 -1.81 0.79 11.36
N THR A 10 -1.99 2.10 11.50
CA THR A 10 -2.92 2.87 10.66
C THR A 10 -2.45 2.90 9.21
N GLN A 11 -3.35 3.27 8.29
CA GLN A 11 -3.02 3.43 6.87
C GLN A 11 -1.92 4.48 6.64
N CYS A 12 -1.96 5.58 7.39
CA CYS A 12 -0.97 6.65 7.29
C CYS A 12 0.43 6.16 7.74
N GLU A 13 0.53 5.47 8.88
CA GLU A 13 1.80 4.92 9.38
C GLU A 13 2.39 3.89 8.39
N ALA A 14 1.54 3.02 7.84
CA ALA A 14 1.92 2.05 6.84
C ALA A 14 2.48 2.72 5.57
N TYR A 15 1.88 3.83 5.13
CA TYR A 15 2.36 4.61 3.98
C TYR A 15 3.70 5.31 4.25
N GLU A 16 3.88 5.90 5.43
CA GLU A 16 5.17 6.50 5.82
C GLU A 16 6.30 5.46 5.83
N ARG A 17 6.05 4.27 6.38
CA ARG A 17 7.02 3.17 6.36
C ARG A 17 7.30 2.67 4.95
N PHE A 18 6.30 2.61 4.08
CA PHE A 18 6.49 2.28 2.67
C PHE A 18 7.41 3.29 1.95
N LYS A 19 7.20 4.60 2.18
CA LYS A 19 8.09 5.64 1.64
C LYS A 19 9.53 5.49 2.13
N LEU A 20 9.73 5.13 3.41
CA LEU A 20 11.06 4.86 3.94
C LEU A 20 11.70 3.62 3.29
N LEU A 21 10.92 2.56 3.08
CA LEU A 21 11.38 1.35 2.40
C LEU A 21 11.81 1.66 0.96
N LYS A 22 11.06 2.51 0.23
CA LYS A 22 11.44 2.99 -1.11
C LYS A 22 12.79 3.71 -1.09
N ARG A 23 13.00 4.63 -0.13
CA ARG A 23 14.27 5.38 0.01
C ARG A 23 15.47 4.47 0.28
N ARG A 24 15.28 3.33 0.96
CA ARG A 24 16.34 2.33 1.21
C ARG A 24 16.67 1.47 -0.02
N CYS A 25 15.88 1.55 -1.09
CA CYS A 25 16.13 0.88 -2.37
C CYS A 25 16.42 1.90 -3.50
N PRO A 26 17.42 2.79 -3.36
CA PRO A 26 17.60 3.92 -4.29
C PRO A 26 18.00 3.51 -5.71
N ASN A 27 18.50 2.28 -5.90
CA ASN A 27 19.07 1.81 -7.17
C ASN A 27 18.09 1.00 -8.04
N HIS A 28 16.87 0.74 -7.56
CA HIS A 28 15.84 0.07 -8.37
C HIS A 28 14.89 1.13 -8.92
N ASN A 29 14.96 1.36 -10.23
CA ASN A 29 13.99 2.19 -10.96
C ASN A 29 12.64 1.46 -11.06
N MET A 30 11.97 1.27 -9.93
CA MET A 30 10.63 0.67 -9.88
C MET A 30 9.62 1.63 -10.50
N ASP A 31 8.81 1.10 -11.42
CA ASP A 31 7.73 1.86 -12.03
C ASP A 31 6.66 2.26 -10.99
N ILE A 32 5.94 3.35 -11.25
CA ILE A 32 4.89 3.83 -10.35
C ILE A 32 3.79 2.76 -10.18
N MET A 33 3.45 2.04 -11.24
CA MET A 33 2.45 0.97 -11.17
C MET A 33 2.94 -0.18 -10.28
N GLU A 34 4.22 -0.55 -10.40
CA GLU A 34 4.83 -1.60 -9.58
C GLU A 34 4.82 -1.20 -8.09
N LEU A 35 5.16 0.05 -7.77
CA LEU A 35 5.08 0.57 -6.41
C LEU A 35 3.65 0.55 -5.86
N MET A 36 2.65 0.89 -6.68
CA MET A 36 1.24 0.82 -6.29
C MET A 36 0.81 -0.62 -6.01
N GLN A 37 1.21 -1.58 -6.84
CA GLN A 37 0.91 -3.01 -6.64
C GLN A 37 1.55 -3.55 -5.36
N ILE A 38 2.82 -3.20 -5.09
CA ILE A 38 3.51 -3.62 -3.86
C ILE A 38 2.81 -3.03 -2.62
N PHE A 39 2.49 -1.74 -2.66
CA PHE A 39 1.85 -1.07 -1.53
C PHE A 39 0.45 -1.63 -1.26
N THR A 40 -0.42 -1.62 -2.27
CA THR A 40 -1.80 -2.11 -2.13
C THR A 40 -1.84 -3.60 -1.82
N GLY A 41 -0.97 -4.41 -2.42
CA GLY A 41 -0.82 -5.84 -2.16
C GLY A 41 -0.43 -6.16 -0.71
N GLY A 42 0.39 -5.31 -0.08
CA GLY A 42 0.80 -5.43 1.32
C GLY A 42 -0.20 -4.85 2.33
N MET A 43 -1.20 -4.08 1.91
CA MET A 43 -2.22 -3.49 2.79
C MET A 43 -3.22 -4.53 3.31
N ARG A 44 -3.81 -4.25 4.47
CA ARG A 44 -4.95 -5.00 5.00
C ARG A 44 -6.16 -4.84 4.07
N ILE A 45 -6.94 -5.91 3.90
CA ILE A 45 -8.10 -5.94 2.99
C ILE A 45 -9.06 -4.78 3.27
N GLN A 46 -9.38 -4.53 4.55
CA GLN A 46 -10.27 -3.44 4.94
C GLN A 46 -9.75 -2.08 4.45
N HIS A 47 -8.47 -1.77 4.66
CA HIS A 47 -7.92 -0.50 4.18
C HIS A 47 -7.83 -0.41 2.66
N ARG A 48 -7.62 -1.54 1.97
CA ARG A 48 -7.68 -1.60 0.51
C ARG A 48 -9.10 -1.29 0.00
N MET A 49 -10.13 -1.87 0.62
CA MET A 49 -11.52 -1.58 0.27
C MET A 49 -11.87 -0.10 0.46
N HIS A 50 -11.42 0.52 1.56
CA HIS A 50 -11.63 1.96 1.77
C HIS A 50 -10.90 2.82 0.72
N LEU A 51 -9.69 2.42 0.33
CA LEU A 51 -8.92 3.08 -0.72
C LEU A 51 -9.64 2.97 -2.08
N ASP A 52 -10.08 1.77 -2.45
CA ASP A 52 -10.83 1.51 -3.68
C ASP A 52 -12.14 2.30 -3.71
N ALA A 53 -12.87 2.33 -2.59
CA ALA A 53 -14.09 3.13 -2.42
C ALA A 53 -13.87 4.63 -2.68
N SER A 54 -12.80 5.17 -2.10
CA SER A 54 -12.44 6.58 -2.21
C SER A 54 -12.01 6.95 -3.63
N ALA A 55 -11.48 5.99 -4.39
CA ALA A 55 -11.11 6.14 -5.79
C ALA A 55 -12.30 5.98 -6.76
N GLY A 56 -13.52 5.81 -6.26
CA GLY A 56 -14.73 5.61 -7.06
C GLY A 56 -15.02 4.15 -7.40
N GLY A 57 -14.25 3.21 -6.85
CA GLY A 57 -14.58 1.79 -6.84
C GLY A 57 -15.75 1.49 -5.89
N SER A 58 -16.42 0.36 -6.09
CA SER A 58 -17.51 -0.05 -5.20
C SER A 58 -16.95 -0.89 -4.04
N ILE A 59 -17.41 -0.63 -2.81
CA ILE A 59 -17.16 -1.50 -1.65
C ILE A 59 -17.96 -2.80 -1.76
N ASN A 60 -17.74 -3.60 -2.79
CA ASN A 60 -18.39 -4.89 -2.86
C ASN A 60 -17.64 -5.86 -1.94
N SER A 61 -18.07 -5.90 -0.68
CA SER A 61 -17.77 -6.99 0.23
C SER A 61 -18.48 -8.21 -0.31
N LYS A 62 -17.74 -9.19 -0.84
CA LYS A 62 -18.29 -10.52 -1.13
C LYS A 62 -18.01 -11.44 0.05
#